data_AF-A0A957X8F1-F1
#
_entry.id   AF-A0A957X8F1-F1
#
_cell.length_a   1.000
_cell.length_b   1.000
_cell.length_c   1.000
_cell.angle_alpha   90.00
_cell.angle_beta   90.00
_cell.angle_gamma   90.00
#
_symmetry.space_group_name_H-M   'P 1'
#
loop_
_entity.id
_entity.type
_entity.pdbx_description
1 polymer ?
#
loop_
_entity_poly.entity_id
_entity_poly.type
_entity_poly.pdbx_seq_one_letter_code
_entity_poly.pdbx_strand_id
1 'polypeptide(L)'
;NRHDIARVITIGTPWLGAPEFIKVLETGDWIALVKYAMLRSDVLKSLVETFPGAHELLPSDRYFGLVPGTFREEGWDINGNGVTNDIYSPSQYQELLDRQRFSMYQPMQQGRSFHNYLGQDGWAIDLGDVEYHYIVGVQAIPWTIERVAAQRICLLNDRLCTPLTKFAYDYGDGDGTVPLISARRALPAATPDGRNLQIHELRTSVLQRLEADHLGLLLSGAVQECVLNILRGQTCPAQIRPLAESVGIAATTQRVESAYYVAVTGAGNGIIKNSTGEETGSYASGLLDENIEGAKYIVTGSAAFDAIVAATDSYTLSFRTGTVPFTVEIIERSVGNAVLTAARYRDIQLPANTLVQILL
;
A
#
# COMPACT_ATOMS: atom_id res chain seq x y z
N ASN A 1 -32.02 -24.60 2.80
CA ASN A 1 -30.66 -25.05 3.07
C ASN A 1 -30.36 -24.76 4.53
N ARG A 2 -30.02 -25.78 5.34
CA ARG A 2 -29.47 -25.53 6.68
C ARG A 2 -27.96 -25.43 6.51
N HIS A 3 -27.44 -24.25 6.72
CA HIS A 3 -26.00 -24.04 6.87
C HIS A 3 -25.71 -24.09 8.37
N ASP A 4 -24.68 -24.83 8.79
CA ASP A 4 -24.27 -24.86 10.20
C ASP A 4 -23.52 -23.58 10.63
N ILE A 5 -23.40 -22.62 9.71
CA ILE A 5 -22.72 -21.34 9.87
C ILE A 5 -23.75 -20.23 9.86
N ALA A 6 -23.88 -19.51 10.98
CA ALA A 6 -24.75 -18.35 11.05
C ALA A 6 -24.06 -17.08 10.52
N ARG A 7 -22.76 -16.93 10.79
CA ARG A 7 -22.00 -15.70 10.52
C ARG A 7 -20.58 -15.99 10.08
N VAL A 8 -20.05 -15.14 9.21
CA VAL A 8 -18.63 -15.06 8.86
C VAL A 8 -18.17 -13.63 9.11
N ILE A 9 -17.16 -13.47 9.95
CA ILE A 9 -16.55 -12.18 10.25
C ILE A 9 -15.15 -12.20 9.66
N THR A 10 -14.84 -11.20 8.83
CA THR A 10 -13.51 -11.05 8.24
C THR A 10 -12.93 -9.69 8.61
N ILE A 11 -11.60 -9.63 8.74
CA ILE A 11 -10.89 -8.43 9.20
C ILE A 11 -9.73 -8.18 8.24
N GLY A 12 -9.67 -6.98 7.65
CA GLY A 12 -8.58 -6.58 6.74
C GLY A 12 -8.44 -7.45 5.49
N THR A 13 -9.50 -8.12 5.03
CA THR A 13 -9.38 -9.16 4.00
C THR A 13 -9.13 -8.57 2.61
N PRO A 14 -8.04 -8.95 1.91
CA PRO A 14 -7.76 -8.51 0.54
C PRO A 14 -8.56 -9.31 -0.48
N TRP A 15 -9.88 -9.15 -0.51
CA TRP A 15 -10.76 -9.98 -1.33
C TRP A 15 -10.39 -10.01 -2.82
N LEU A 16 -9.90 -8.89 -3.36
CA LEU A 16 -9.51 -8.76 -4.77
C LEU A 16 -7.99 -8.68 -4.94
N GLY A 17 -7.23 -9.14 -3.94
CA GLY A 17 -5.78 -8.99 -3.86
C GLY A 17 -5.34 -7.60 -3.36
N ALA A 18 -4.03 -7.38 -3.29
CA ALA A 18 -3.42 -6.13 -2.84
C ALA A 18 -2.23 -5.75 -3.74
N PRO A 19 -2.22 -4.56 -4.36
CA PRO A 19 -1.09 -4.08 -5.16
C PRO A 19 0.24 -4.00 -4.39
N GLU A 20 0.22 -3.92 -3.05
CA GLU A 20 1.42 -4.07 -2.21
C GLU A 20 2.17 -5.39 -2.51
N PHE A 21 1.47 -6.48 -2.87
CA PHE A 21 2.13 -7.73 -3.21
C PHE A 21 2.98 -7.63 -4.48
N ILE A 22 2.63 -6.75 -5.42
CA ILE A 22 3.47 -6.46 -6.61
C ILE A 22 4.82 -5.88 -6.17
N LYS A 23 4.80 -4.89 -5.25
CA LYS A 23 6.02 -4.32 -4.69
C LYS A 23 6.89 -5.41 -4.07
N VAL A 24 6.31 -6.37 -3.36
CA VAL A 24 7.08 -7.40 -2.67
C VAL A 24 7.66 -8.40 -3.64
N LEU A 25 6.88 -8.83 -4.63
CA LEU A 25 7.38 -9.69 -5.69
C LEU A 25 8.55 -9.04 -6.44
N GLU A 26 8.51 -7.72 -6.60
CA GLU A 26 9.54 -6.97 -7.33
C GLU A 26 10.77 -6.60 -6.48
N THR A 27 10.58 -6.25 -5.21
CA THR A 27 11.64 -5.67 -4.36
C THR A 27 12.01 -6.54 -3.15
N GLY A 28 11.15 -7.48 -2.75
CA GLY A 28 11.28 -8.23 -1.50
C GLY A 28 11.05 -7.40 -0.24
N ASP A 29 10.49 -6.19 -0.35
CA ASP A 29 10.15 -5.33 0.77
C ASP A 29 8.70 -5.57 1.24
N TRP A 30 8.53 -6.39 2.28
CA TRP A 30 7.22 -6.69 2.90
C TRP A 30 7.11 -6.08 4.31
N ILE A 31 5.88 -6.07 4.85
CA ILE A 31 5.49 -5.58 6.18
C ILE A 31 6.56 -5.79 7.26
N ALA A 32 6.69 -4.83 8.19
CA ALA A 32 7.70 -4.84 9.26
C ALA A 32 7.82 -6.18 10.01
N LEU A 33 6.74 -6.95 10.15
CA LEU A 33 6.75 -8.25 10.84
C LEU A 33 7.71 -9.28 10.23
N VAL A 34 7.82 -9.34 8.90
CA VAL A 34 8.75 -10.25 8.22
C VAL A 34 10.21 -9.76 8.38
N LYS A 35 10.40 -8.45 8.55
CA LYS A 35 11.71 -7.86 8.86
C LYS A 35 12.14 -8.12 10.31
N TYR A 36 11.20 -8.21 11.26
CA TYR A 36 11.50 -8.68 12.62
C TYR A 36 11.96 -10.14 12.65
N ALA A 37 11.58 -10.95 11.64
CA ALA A 37 12.15 -12.28 11.43
C ALA A 37 13.57 -12.25 10.81
N MET A 38 14.17 -11.06 10.64
CA MET A 38 15.52 -10.83 10.09
C MET A 38 15.73 -11.44 8.69
N LEU A 39 14.66 -11.59 7.91
CA LEU A 39 14.76 -12.03 6.53
C LEU A 39 15.24 -10.87 5.64
N ARG A 40 16.30 -11.11 4.89
CA ARG A 40 16.77 -10.17 3.87
C ARG A 40 15.76 -10.08 2.72
N SER A 41 15.62 -8.91 2.12
CA SER A 41 14.67 -8.68 1.02
C SER A 41 14.92 -9.59 -0.19
N ASP A 42 16.17 -9.89 -0.53
CA ASP A 42 16.50 -10.81 -1.64
C ASP A 42 16.07 -12.25 -1.37
N VAL A 43 16.22 -12.70 -0.11
CA VAL A 43 15.72 -13.99 0.34
C VAL A 43 14.20 -14.01 0.32
N LEU A 44 13.55 -12.97 0.84
CA LEU A 44 12.09 -12.88 0.84
C LEU A 44 11.54 -12.89 -0.58
N LYS A 45 12.12 -12.10 -1.49
CA LYS A 45 11.77 -12.10 -2.92
C LYS A 45 11.84 -13.51 -3.51
N SER A 46 12.96 -14.20 -3.30
CA SER A 46 13.14 -15.57 -3.79
C SER A 46 12.12 -16.56 -3.20
N LEU A 47 11.73 -16.37 -1.93
CA LEU A 47 10.70 -17.18 -1.30
C LEU A 47 9.33 -16.88 -1.92
N VAL A 48 8.90 -15.62 -1.96
CA VAL A 48 7.53 -15.28 -2.42
C VAL A 48 7.29 -15.67 -3.87
N GLU A 49 8.31 -15.74 -4.72
CA GLU A 49 8.23 -16.28 -6.09
C GLU A 49 7.77 -17.74 -6.12
N THR A 50 7.93 -18.50 -5.04
CA THR A 50 7.62 -19.94 -4.96
C THR A 50 6.39 -20.26 -4.12
N PHE A 51 5.73 -19.27 -3.50
CA PHE A 51 4.66 -19.51 -2.53
C PHE A 51 3.28 -19.31 -3.16
N PRO A 52 2.51 -20.38 -3.45
CA PRO A 52 1.23 -20.24 -4.13
C PRO A 52 0.24 -19.34 -3.39
N GLY A 53 0.14 -19.46 -2.06
CA GLY A 53 -0.75 -18.60 -1.27
C GLY A 53 -0.35 -17.13 -1.26
N ALA A 54 0.92 -16.82 -1.55
CA ALA A 54 1.36 -15.44 -1.74
C ALA A 54 0.87 -14.89 -3.08
N HIS A 55 0.92 -15.71 -4.13
CA HIS A 55 0.42 -15.37 -5.47
C HIS A 55 -1.09 -15.11 -5.49
N GLU A 56 -1.86 -15.72 -4.59
CA GLU A 56 -3.29 -15.48 -4.38
C GLU A 56 -3.60 -14.07 -3.84
N LEU A 57 -2.57 -13.30 -3.44
CA LEU A 57 -2.71 -11.90 -3.03
C LEU A 57 -2.50 -10.91 -4.18
N LEU A 58 -2.15 -11.38 -5.39
CA LEU A 58 -2.01 -10.50 -6.55
C LEU A 58 -3.36 -9.87 -6.93
N PRO A 59 -3.39 -8.61 -7.41
CA PRO A 59 -4.64 -8.00 -7.83
C PRO A 59 -5.39 -8.82 -8.88
N SER A 60 -6.65 -9.10 -8.61
CA SER A 60 -7.48 -9.92 -9.48
C SER A 60 -7.97 -9.17 -10.73
N ASP A 61 -8.49 -9.90 -11.72
CA ASP A 61 -9.15 -9.31 -12.90
C ASP A 61 -10.25 -8.31 -12.50
N ARG A 62 -10.98 -8.61 -11.42
CA ARG A 62 -12.02 -7.71 -10.89
C ARG A 62 -11.42 -6.45 -10.27
N TYR A 63 -10.27 -6.54 -9.60
CA TYR A 63 -9.56 -5.35 -9.12
C TYR A 63 -9.15 -4.44 -10.29
N PHE A 64 -8.55 -4.98 -11.35
CA PHE A 64 -8.22 -4.24 -12.57
C PHE A 64 -9.44 -3.56 -13.22
N GLY A 65 -10.61 -4.20 -13.14
CA GLY A 65 -11.87 -3.60 -13.61
C GLY A 65 -12.35 -2.41 -12.76
N LEU A 66 -12.07 -2.41 -11.46
CA LEU A 66 -12.42 -1.32 -10.54
C LEU A 66 -11.38 -0.20 -10.51
N VAL A 67 -10.11 -0.55 -10.75
CA VAL A 67 -8.95 0.34 -10.65
C VAL A 67 -8.17 0.29 -11.97
N PRO A 68 -8.62 1.03 -13.01
CA PRO A 68 -7.87 1.10 -14.26
C PRO A 68 -6.44 1.58 -14.01
N GLY A 69 -5.47 0.96 -14.68
CA GLY A 69 -4.05 1.24 -14.47
C GLY A 69 -3.49 0.72 -13.15
N THR A 70 -4.07 -0.34 -12.57
CA THR A 70 -3.47 -1.11 -11.46
C THR A 70 -1.98 -1.33 -11.68
N PHE A 71 -1.59 -1.71 -12.90
CA PHE A 71 -0.21 -1.74 -13.35
C PHE A 71 -0.06 -0.97 -14.66
N ARG A 72 1.02 -0.19 -14.78
CA ARG A 72 1.35 0.57 -15.99
C ARG A 72 2.85 0.76 -16.16
N GLU A 73 3.25 1.17 -17.34
CA GLU A 73 4.60 1.68 -17.62
C GLU A 73 4.59 3.21 -17.66
N GLU A 74 5.66 3.81 -17.16
CA GLU A 74 5.94 5.25 -17.19
C GLU A 74 7.41 5.48 -17.59
N GLY A 75 7.69 5.33 -18.87
CA GLY A 75 9.03 5.45 -19.45
C GLY A 75 9.88 4.17 -19.39
N TRP A 76 9.47 3.15 -18.61
CA TRP A 76 10.13 1.84 -18.59
C TRP A 76 9.31 0.83 -19.39
N ASP A 77 9.78 0.50 -20.59
CA ASP A 77 9.33 -0.68 -21.35
C ASP A 77 9.80 -1.96 -20.60
N ILE A 78 9.03 -2.38 -19.60
CA ILE A 78 9.35 -3.51 -18.73
C ILE A 78 9.06 -4.82 -19.44
N ASN A 79 8.16 -4.82 -20.42
CA ASN A 79 7.80 -6.01 -21.19
C ASN A 79 8.59 -6.21 -22.50
N GLY A 80 9.38 -5.22 -22.91
CA GLY A 80 10.21 -5.25 -24.11
C GLY A 80 9.43 -5.18 -25.43
N ASN A 81 8.22 -4.62 -25.45
CA ASN A 81 7.37 -4.54 -26.65
C ASN A 81 7.63 -3.27 -27.49
N GLY A 82 8.53 -2.38 -27.06
CA GLY A 82 8.87 -1.12 -27.73
C GLY A 82 7.95 0.05 -27.35
N VAL A 83 6.97 -0.15 -26.46
CA VAL A 83 6.12 0.89 -25.88
C VAL A 83 6.62 1.16 -24.47
N THR A 84 6.78 2.42 -24.11
CA THR A 84 7.29 2.82 -22.78
C THR A 84 6.23 3.38 -21.87
N ASN A 85 4.98 3.51 -22.34
CA ASN A 85 3.85 4.03 -21.59
C ASN A 85 2.61 3.21 -21.96
N ASP A 86 2.43 2.08 -21.30
CA ASP A 86 1.30 1.17 -21.50
C ASP A 86 0.48 1.02 -20.22
N ILE A 87 -0.84 0.82 -20.36
CA ILE A 87 -1.75 0.50 -19.26
C ILE A 87 -2.17 -0.95 -19.42
N TYR A 88 -1.85 -1.76 -18.42
CA TYR A 88 -1.98 -3.20 -18.56
C TYR A 88 -3.41 -3.66 -18.29
N SER A 89 -3.96 -4.43 -19.23
CA SER A 89 -5.06 -5.35 -18.94
C SER A 89 -4.59 -6.50 -18.04
N PRO A 90 -5.51 -7.23 -17.36
CA PRO A 90 -5.15 -8.42 -16.60
C PRO A 90 -4.35 -9.45 -17.42
N SER A 91 -4.70 -9.61 -18.70
CA SER A 91 -3.99 -10.54 -19.59
C SER A 91 -2.58 -10.11 -19.95
N GLN A 92 -2.35 -8.81 -20.20
CA GLN A 92 -0.99 -8.28 -20.42
C GLN A 92 -0.15 -8.39 -19.15
N TYR A 93 -0.78 -8.17 -17.98
CA TYR A 93 -0.08 -8.27 -16.70
C TYR A 93 0.30 -9.71 -16.37
N GLN A 94 -0.60 -10.66 -16.67
CA GLN A 94 -0.26 -12.07 -16.60
C GLN A 94 0.92 -12.43 -17.51
N GLU A 95 0.91 -11.98 -18.77
CA GLU A 95 1.99 -12.28 -19.70
C GLU A 95 3.34 -11.73 -19.20
N LEU A 96 3.36 -10.49 -18.69
CA LEU A 96 4.54 -9.91 -18.07
C LEU A 96 5.05 -10.77 -16.91
N LEU A 97 4.20 -11.08 -15.94
CA LEU A 97 4.63 -11.81 -14.75
C LEU A 97 4.98 -13.27 -15.05
N ASP A 98 4.16 -14.00 -15.80
CA ASP A 98 4.30 -15.45 -15.99
C ASP A 98 5.20 -15.87 -17.15
N ARG A 99 5.58 -14.95 -18.05
CA ARG A 99 6.45 -15.28 -19.19
C ARG A 99 7.77 -14.54 -19.16
N GLN A 100 7.79 -13.31 -18.65
CA GLN A 100 8.97 -12.45 -18.78
C GLN A 100 9.69 -12.26 -17.45
N ARG A 101 8.96 -12.11 -16.34
CA ARG A 101 9.54 -11.81 -15.02
C ARG A 101 9.78 -13.06 -14.17
N PHE A 102 8.77 -13.92 -14.05
CA PHE A 102 8.72 -15.04 -13.10
C PHE A 102 8.28 -16.33 -13.79
N SER A 103 8.88 -16.62 -14.95
CA SER A 103 8.41 -17.66 -15.87
C SER A 103 8.41 -19.08 -15.32
N MET A 104 9.22 -19.33 -14.29
CA MET A 104 9.32 -20.64 -13.66
C MET A 104 8.12 -20.95 -12.76
N TYR A 105 7.53 -19.95 -12.13
CA TYR A 105 6.52 -20.13 -11.07
C TYR A 105 5.14 -19.59 -11.41
N GLN A 106 5.06 -18.75 -12.46
CA GLN A 106 3.80 -18.30 -13.05
C GLN A 106 2.81 -17.76 -12.01
N PRO A 107 3.22 -16.73 -11.23
CA PRO A 107 2.46 -16.25 -10.09
C PRO A 107 1.07 -15.73 -10.46
N MET A 108 0.91 -15.06 -11.61
CA MET A 108 -0.41 -14.59 -12.05
C MET A 108 -1.33 -15.74 -12.44
N GLN A 109 -0.82 -16.81 -13.05
CA GLN A 109 -1.61 -18.00 -13.34
C GLN A 109 -2.16 -18.63 -12.05
N GLN A 110 -1.33 -18.72 -11.00
CA GLN A 110 -1.77 -19.20 -9.70
C GLN A 110 -2.84 -18.28 -9.10
N GLY A 111 -2.57 -16.97 -9.02
CA GLY A 111 -3.51 -16.00 -8.49
C GLY A 111 -4.84 -15.99 -9.25
N ARG A 112 -4.81 -16.03 -10.58
CA ARG A 112 -6.03 -16.11 -11.41
C ARG A 112 -6.78 -17.42 -11.21
N SER A 113 -6.10 -18.54 -10.99
CA SER A 113 -6.78 -19.83 -10.71
C SER A 113 -7.58 -19.77 -9.42
N PHE A 114 -7.07 -19.05 -8.42
CA PHE A 114 -7.78 -18.76 -7.17
C PHE A 114 -8.94 -17.78 -7.40
N HIS A 115 -8.67 -16.58 -7.93
CA HIS A 115 -9.67 -15.52 -8.10
C HIS A 115 -10.81 -15.88 -9.06
N ASN A 116 -10.54 -16.70 -10.09
CA ASN A 116 -11.56 -17.14 -11.05
C ASN A 116 -12.40 -18.31 -10.54
N TYR A 117 -12.12 -18.85 -9.35
CA TYR A 117 -13.00 -19.82 -8.75
C TYR A 117 -14.38 -19.19 -8.49
N LEU A 118 -15.44 -19.91 -8.87
CA LEU A 118 -16.80 -19.40 -8.78
C LEU A 118 -17.15 -19.11 -7.31
N GLY A 119 -17.56 -17.87 -7.02
CA GLY A 119 -17.85 -17.44 -5.65
C GLY A 119 -16.64 -16.87 -4.90
N GLN A 120 -15.45 -16.81 -5.52
CA GLN A 120 -14.26 -16.23 -4.86
C GLN A 120 -14.34 -14.70 -4.83
N ASP A 121 -14.20 -14.06 -6.00
CA ASP A 121 -14.22 -12.60 -6.12
C ASP A 121 -15.65 -12.03 -6.22
N GLY A 122 -16.56 -12.82 -6.80
CA GLY A 122 -17.93 -12.43 -7.09
C GLY A 122 -18.94 -13.30 -6.38
N TRP A 123 -19.76 -12.66 -5.55
CA TRP A 123 -20.72 -13.32 -4.66
C TRP A 123 -22.16 -13.10 -5.12
N ALA A 124 -22.38 -12.61 -6.34
CA ALA A 124 -23.71 -12.41 -6.91
C ALA A 124 -24.59 -13.68 -6.92
N ILE A 125 -23.96 -14.86 -6.95
CA ILE A 125 -24.64 -16.16 -6.93
C ILE A 125 -24.86 -16.71 -5.51
N ASP A 126 -24.40 -16.00 -4.48
CA ASP A 126 -24.64 -16.42 -3.09
C ASP A 126 -26.12 -16.22 -2.75
N LEU A 127 -26.79 -17.36 -2.51
CA LEU A 127 -28.20 -17.45 -2.14
C LEU A 127 -28.36 -17.92 -0.69
N GLY A 128 -27.27 -18.03 0.07
CA GLY A 128 -27.29 -18.44 1.47
C GLY A 128 -27.93 -17.42 2.40
N ASP A 129 -28.18 -17.87 3.62
CA ASP A 129 -28.66 -17.04 4.75
C ASP A 129 -27.54 -16.67 5.74
N VAL A 130 -26.28 -17.01 5.42
CA VAL A 130 -25.10 -16.63 6.21
C VAL A 130 -24.98 -15.10 6.25
N GLU A 131 -24.80 -14.53 7.44
CA GLU A 131 -24.50 -13.11 7.60
C GLU A 131 -22.98 -12.89 7.46
N TYR A 132 -22.59 -11.93 6.63
CA TYR A 132 -21.19 -11.58 6.40
C TYR A 132 -20.89 -10.21 6.99
N HIS A 133 -19.82 -10.12 7.76
CA HIS A 133 -19.35 -8.88 8.36
C HIS A 133 -17.90 -8.63 7.93
N TYR A 134 -17.69 -7.58 7.13
CA TYR A 134 -16.35 -7.14 6.73
C TYR A 134 -15.93 -6.00 7.63
N ILE A 135 -14.88 -6.21 8.42
CA ILE A 135 -14.24 -5.17 9.20
C ILE A 135 -13.02 -4.70 8.41
N VAL A 136 -13.01 -3.42 8.02
CA VAL A 136 -11.96 -2.85 7.15
C VAL A 136 -11.31 -1.65 7.82
N GLY A 137 -10.00 -1.53 7.67
CA GLY A 137 -9.23 -0.39 8.16
C GLY A 137 -9.18 0.74 7.14
N VAL A 138 -9.27 1.97 7.63
CA VAL A 138 -9.14 3.17 6.83
C VAL A 138 -8.29 4.20 7.59
N GLN A 139 -7.04 4.33 7.16
CA GLN A 139 -6.08 5.22 7.82
C GLN A 139 -6.37 6.71 7.57
N ALA A 140 -5.81 7.55 8.44
CA ALA A 140 -5.95 9.00 8.37
C ALA A 140 -5.32 9.61 7.11
N ILE A 141 -4.19 9.03 6.67
CA ILE A 141 -3.44 9.41 5.46
C ILE A 141 -3.70 8.34 4.40
N PRO A 142 -4.08 8.71 3.16
CA PRO A 142 -4.23 7.75 2.08
C PRO A 142 -2.86 7.33 1.55
N TRP A 143 -2.25 6.31 2.18
CA TRP A 143 -0.93 5.78 1.82
C TRP A 143 -0.92 4.27 1.55
N THR A 144 -2.08 3.71 1.21
CA THR A 144 -2.20 2.30 0.79
C THR A 144 -1.98 2.22 -0.72
N ILE A 145 -1.11 1.34 -1.20
CA ILE A 145 -0.78 1.25 -2.63
C ILE A 145 -2.02 0.76 -3.42
N GLU A 146 -2.53 1.60 -4.32
CA GLU A 146 -3.62 1.25 -5.24
C GLU A 146 -3.11 0.88 -6.64
N ARG A 147 -2.02 1.50 -7.09
CA ARG A 147 -1.45 1.28 -8.42
C ARG A 147 0.06 1.26 -8.36
N VAL A 148 0.65 0.53 -9.31
CA VAL A 148 2.09 0.40 -9.47
C VAL A 148 2.46 0.81 -10.90
N ALA A 149 3.49 1.65 -11.02
CA ALA A 149 4.04 2.09 -12.29
C ALA A 149 5.50 1.68 -12.41
N ALA A 150 5.85 0.95 -13.47
CA ALA A 150 7.22 0.70 -13.86
C ALA A 150 7.79 1.99 -14.48
N GLN A 151 8.68 2.67 -13.76
CA GLN A 151 9.16 4.00 -14.15
C GLN A 151 10.63 3.99 -14.53
N ARG A 152 10.99 4.70 -15.62
CA ARG A 152 12.38 4.96 -15.99
C ARG A 152 12.66 6.46 -15.93
N ILE A 153 13.65 6.83 -15.13
CA ILE A 153 14.11 8.21 -14.97
C ILE A 153 15.50 8.33 -15.60
N CYS A 154 15.76 9.41 -16.33
CA CYS A 154 17.10 9.79 -16.75
C CYS A 154 17.65 10.81 -15.76
N LEU A 155 18.74 10.46 -15.07
CA LEU A 155 19.52 11.41 -14.26
C LEU A 155 20.61 12.00 -15.16
N LEU A 156 20.56 13.30 -15.40
CA LEU A 156 21.46 13.99 -16.32
C LEU A 156 22.72 14.48 -15.62
N ASN A 157 23.88 13.99 -16.06
CA ASN A 157 25.19 14.54 -15.68
C ASN A 157 25.95 14.91 -16.96
N ASP A 158 26.32 16.18 -17.13
CA ASP A 158 27.05 16.67 -18.31
C ASP A 158 26.44 16.22 -19.66
N ARG A 159 25.10 16.19 -19.75
CA ARG A 159 24.29 15.73 -20.89
C ARG A 159 24.29 14.21 -21.13
N LEU A 160 24.94 13.42 -20.29
CA LEU A 160 24.80 11.96 -20.28
C LEU A 160 23.59 11.57 -19.41
N CYS A 161 22.67 10.78 -19.97
CA CYS A 161 21.62 10.15 -19.18
C CYS A 161 22.15 8.88 -18.50
N THR A 162 22.12 8.87 -17.17
CA THR A 162 22.18 7.63 -16.40
C THR A 162 20.76 7.14 -16.16
N PRO A 163 20.30 6.06 -16.84
CA PRO A 163 18.95 5.56 -16.63
C PRO A 163 18.84 4.88 -15.26
N LEU A 164 17.79 5.21 -14.53
CA LEU A 164 17.39 4.52 -13.31
C LEU A 164 15.96 4.02 -13.48
N THR A 165 15.73 2.76 -13.14
CA THR A 165 14.40 2.16 -13.11
C THR A 165 13.93 2.00 -11.68
N LYS A 166 12.66 2.30 -11.42
CA LYS A 166 12.02 2.12 -10.12
C LYS A 166 10.55 1.75 -10.30
N PHE A 167 9.91 1.30 -9.23
CA PHE A 167 8.46 1.23 -9.14
C PHE A 167 7.93 2.46 -8.42
N ALA A 168 7.08 3.23 -9.08
CA ALA A 168 6.33 4.32 -8.46
C ALA A 168 4.93 3.82 -8.06
N TYR A 169 4.36 4.44 -7.03
CA TYR A 169 3.11 3.99 -6.44
C TYR A 169 2.09 5.13 -6.41
N ASP A 170 0.85 4.84 -6.81
CA ASP A 170 -0.27 5.71 -6.48
C ASP A 170 -0.94 5.20 -5.22
N TYR A 171 -1.22 6.11 -4.30
CA TYR A 171 -1.77 5.79 -2.99
C TYR A 171 -3.25 6.17 -2.88
N GLY A 172 -3.97 5.42 -2.06
CA GLY A 172 -5.36 5.67 -1.74
C GLY A 172 -5.75 5.17 -0.36
N ASP A 173 -7.06 5.10 -0.15
CA ASP A 173 -7.66 4.67 1.12
C ASP A 173 -7.44 3.18 1.35
N GLY A 174 -7.18 2.81 2.61
CA GLY A 174 -7.02 1.42 3.03
C GLY A 174 -6.41 1.32 4.43
N ASP A 175 -6.00 0.11 4.79
CA ASP A 175 -5.38 -0.22 6.07
C ASP A 175 -3.84 -0.18 6.02
N GLY A 176 -3.26 0.41 4.97
CA GLY A 176 -1.83 0.54 4.78
C GLY A 176 -1.20 -0.63 4.01
N THR A 177 -1.94 -1.73 3.85
CA THR A 177 -1.56 -2.90 3.03
C THR A 177 -2.63 -3.20 1.97
N VAL A 178 -3.89 -3.27 2.37
CA VAL A 178 -5.04 -3.64 1.54
C VAL A 178 -5.85 -2.40 1.18
N PRO A 179 -5.97 -2.06 -0.12
CA PRO A 179 -6.81 -0.96 -0.56
C PRO A 179 -8.27 -1.17 -0.14
N LEU A 180 -8.94 -0.11 0.25
CA LEU A 180 -10.34 -0.13 0.66
C LEU A 180 -11.25 -0.72 -0.44
N ILE A 181 -10.93 -0.45 -1.72
CA ILE A 181 -11.66 -0.99 -2.88
C ILE A 181 -11.56 -2.54 -2.93
N SER A 182 -10.40 -3.10 -2.59
CA SER A 182 -10.22 -4.55 -2.49
C SER A 182 -10.98 -5.11 -1.29
N ALA A 183 -10.78 -4.53 -0.10
CA ALA A 183 -11.42 -4.97 1.13
C ALA A 183 -12.96 -4.89 1.11
N ARG A 184 -13.51 -4.01 0.27
CA ARG A 184 -14.97 -3.88 0.07
C ARG A 184 -15.50 -4.65 -1.13
N ARG A 185 -14.66 -5.15 -2.04
CA ARG A 185 -15.03 -5.70 -3.36
C ARG A 185 -15.82 -4.73 -4.27
N ALA A 186 -15.72 -3.42 -3.99
CA ALA A 186 -16.51 -2.38 -4.63
C ALA A 186 -15.86 -0.99 -4.46
N LEU A 187 -16.22 -0.06 -5.35
CA LEU A 187 -15.88 1.36 -5.19
C LEU A 187 -16.57 1.94 -3.92
N PRO A 188 -16.05 3.03 -3.31
CA PRO A 188 -16.57 3.58 -2.06
C PRO A 188 -18.07 3.94 -2.08
N ALA A 189 -18.61 4.34 -3.23
CA ALA A 189 -20.03 4.69 -3.40
C ALA A 189 -20.91 3.50 -3.87
N ALA A 190 -20.31 2.33 -4.11
CA ALA A 190 -21.00 1.15 -4.59
C ALA A 190 -21.20 0.11 -3.47
N THR A 191 -22.28 -0.65 -3.58
CA THR A 191 -22.53 -1.82 -2.75
C THR A 191 -21.88 -3.03 -3.43
N PRO A 192 -21.06 -3.83 -2.74
CA PRO A 192 -20.59 -5.09 -3.29
C PRO A 192 -21.73 -6.06 -3.56
N ASP A 193 -21.49 -6.99 -4.49
CA ASP A 193 -22.37 -8.13 -4.72
C ASP A 193 -22.31 -9.12 -3.56
N GLY A 194 -23.40 -9.87 -3.39
CA GLY A 194 -23.61 -10.76 -2.25
C GLY A 194 -24.83 -10.37 -1.44
N ARG A 195 -25.33 -11.30 -0.61
CA ARG A 195 -26.47 -11.07 0.29
C ARG A 195 -25.98 -10.99 1.73
N ASN A 196 -26.79 -10.38 2.60
CA ASN A 196 -26.57 -10.33 4.04
C ASN A 196 -25.17 -9.81 4.45
N LEU A 197 -24.63 -8.89 3.67
CA LEU A 197 -23.30 -8.33 3.87
C LEU A 197 -23.37 -6.98 4.57
N GLN A 198 -22.58 -6.82 5.62
CA GLN A 198 -22.36 -5.57 6.35
C GLN A 198 -20.88 -5.21 6.32
N ILE A 199 -20.59 -3.92 6.11
CA ILE A 199 -19.23 -3.38 6.13
C ILE A 199 -19.11 -2.44 7.33
N HIS A 200 -18.08 -2.67 8.12
CA HIS A 200 -17.74 -1.91 9.31
C HIS A 200 -16.36 -1.29 9.08
N GLU A 201 -16.30 0.03 8.91
CA GLU A 201 -15.03 0.73 8.68
C GLU A 201 -14.49 1.27 9.99
N LEU A 202 -13.27 0.87 10.38
CA LEU A 202 -12.53 1.56 11.42
C LEU A 202 -11.73 2.69 10.77
N ARG A 203 -12.11 3.93 11.11
CA ARG A 203 -11.40 5.14 10.69
C ARG A 203 -10.62 5.71 11.87
N THR A 204 -9.35 6.05 11.65
CA THR A 204 -8.48 6.58 12.70
C THR A 204 -8.00 7.99 12.39
N SER A 205 -7.60 8.69 13.46
CA SER A 205 -6.77 9.90 13.38
C SER A 205 -5.29 9.53 13.20
N VAL A 206 -4.42 10.52 13.00
CA VAL A 206 -2.96 10.32 12.91
C VAL A 206 -2.40 9.63 14.15
N LEU A 207 -2.86 10.08 15.33
CA LEU A 207 -2.48 9.57 16.66
C LEU A 207 -2.87 8.10 16.87
N GLN A 208 -3.93 7.65 16.18
CA GLN A 208 -4.46 6.29 16.31
C GLN A 208 -4.21 5.45 15.06
N ARG A 209 -3.29 5.88 14.17
CA ARG A 209 -3.08 5.24 12.85
C ARG A 209 -2.88 3.74 12.95
N LEU A 210 -2.21 3.29 14.02
CA LEU A 210 -1.89 1.89 14.23
C LEU A 210 -3.16 1.05 14.42
N GLU A 211 -4.25 1.59 14.95
CA GLU A 211 -5.48 0.79 15.15
C GLU A 211 -6.16 0.38 13.85
N ALA A 212 -6.08 1.20 12.80
CA ALA A 212 -6.62 0.91 11.47
C ALA A 212 -5.55 0.43 10.48
N ASP A 213 -4.32 0.21 10.95
CA ASP A 213 -3.30 -0.50 10.19
C ASP A 213 -3.69 -1.97 10.04
N HIS A 214 -3.28 -2.61 8.94
CA HIS A 214 -3.60 -3.98 8.61
C HIS A 214 -3.36 -4.95 9.78
N LEU A 215 -2.23 -4.83 10.48
CA LEU A 215 -1.95 -5.66 11.66
C LEU A 215 -2.66 -5.16 12.91
N GLY A 216 -2.78 -3.85 13.06
CA GLY A 216 -3.39 -3.27 14.25
C GLY A 216 -4.92 -3.39 14.31
N LEU A 217 -5.59 -3.70 13.20
CA LEU A 217 -7.00 -4.09 13.20
C LEU A 217 -7.28 -5.27 14.15
N LEU A 218 -6.35 -6.22 14.25
CA LEU A 218 -6.47 -7.37 15.16
C LEU A 218 -6.23 -6.98 16.63
N LEU A 219 -5.48 -5.90 16.86
CA LEU A 219 -5.12 -5.40 18.18
C LEU A 219 -6.08 -4.30 18.67
N SER A 220 -6.88 -3.70 17.79
CA SER A 220 -7.82 -2.65 18.15
C SER A 220 -8.93 -3.20 19.05
N GLY A 221 -9.04 -2.64 20.25
CA GLY A 221 -10.12 -2.98 21.18
C GLY A 221 -11.50 -2.66 20.60
N ALA A 222 -11.61 -1.65 19.73
CA ALA A 222 -12.87 -1.30 19.07
C ALA A 222 -13.31 -2.37 18.05
N VAL A 223 -12.35 -2.95 17.31
CA VAL A 223 -12.60 -4.09 16.43
C VAL A 223 -12.97 -5.33 17.24
N GLN A 224 -12.25 -5.61 18.33
CA GLN A 224 -12.57 -6.73 19.21
C GLN A 224 -13.98 -6.60 19.83
N GLU A 225 -14.38 -5.39 20.24
CA GLU A 225 -15.74 -5.14 20.72
C GLU A 225 -16.79 -5.33 19.61
N CYS A 226 -16.52 -4.82 18.40
CA CYS A 226 -17.39 -5.05 17.23
C CYS A 226 -17.61 -6.54 16.97
N VAL A 227 -16.54 -7.34 16.96
CA VAL A 227 -16.59 -8.80 16.81
C VAL A 227 -17.43 -9.43 17.92
N LEU A 228 -17.20 -9.06 19.18
CA LEU A 228 -17.97 -9.59 20.31
C LEU A 228 -19.45 -9.23 20.23
N ASN A 229 -19.78 -8.02 19.77
CA ASN A 229 -21.16 -7.59 19.56
C ASN A 229 -21.84 -8.46 18.48
N ILE A 230 -21.18 -8.67 17.33
CA ILE A 230 -21.69 -9.54 16.26
C ILE A 230 -21.92 -10.97 16.78
N LEU A 231 -20.97 -11.53 17.53
CA LEU A 231 -21.08 -12.88 18.09
C LEU A 231 -22.24 -13.00 19.11
N ARG A 232 -22.58 -11.92 19.81
CA ARG A 232 -23.71 -11.85 20.75
C ARG A 232 -25.05 -11.57 20.07
N GLY A 233 -25.09 -11.42 18.73
CA GLY A 233 -26.28 -11.00 18.00
C GLY A 233 -26.64 -9.53 18.25
N GLN A 234 -25.67 -8.72 18.68
CA GLN A 234 -25.80 -7.28 18.87
C GLN A 234 -25.28 -6.55 17.62
N THR A 235 -25.70 -5.30 17.46
CA THR A 235 -25.28 -4.47 16.33
C THR A 235 -23.86 -3.96 16.50
N CYS A 236 -23.00 -4.17 15.51
CA CYS A 236 -21.79 -3.38 15.34
C CYS A 236 -22.08 -2.19 14.40
N PRO A 237 -21.64 -0.96 14.72
CA PRO A 237 -21.88 0.19 13.86
C PRO A 237 -21.15 0.06 12.52
N ALA A 238 -21.68 0.68 11.47
CA ALA A 238 -21.02 0.74 10.15
C ALA A 238 -19.71 1.55 10.17
N GLN A 239 -19.57 2.46 11.15
CA GLN A 239 -18.34 3.20 11.41
C GLN A 239 -17.90 2.89 12.84
N ILE A 240 -16.79 2.17 12.96
CA ILE A 240 -16.17 1.83 14.24
C ILE A 240 -15.32 3.02 14.66
N ARG A 241 -15.40 3.41 15.93
CA ARG A 241 -14.55 4.44 16.52
C ARG A 241 -13.56 3.82 17.49
N PRO A 242 -12.30 4.30 17.52
CA PRO A 242 -11.34 3.89 18.54
C PRO A 242 -11.88 4.06 19.96
N LEU A 243 -11.62 3.10 20.85
CA LEU A 243 -12.17 3.11 22.21
C LEU A 243 -11.74 4.33 23.03
N ALA A 244 -10.56 4.89 22.77
CA ALA A 244 -10.07 6.10 23.45
C ALA A 244 -10.96 7.34 23.18
N GLU A 245 -11.73 7.36 22.07
CA GLU A 245 -12.68 8.44 21.76
C GLU A 245 -14.04 8.28 22.47
N SER A 246 -14.32 7.11 23.07
CA SER A 246 -15.60 6.85 23.74
C SER A 246 -15.71 7.49 25.14
N VAL A 247 -14.60 7.99 25.68
CA VAL A 247 -14.52 8.65 27.00
C VAL A 247 -14.65 10.17 26.85
N GLY A 248 -15.82 10.65 26.44
CA GLY A 248 -16.32 12.00 26.71
C GLY A 248 -15.62 13.21 26.07
N ILE A 249 -14.52 13.05 25.34
CA ILE A 249 -13.96 14.12 24.50
C ILE A 249 -14.43 13.84 23.08
N ALA A 250 -15.17 14.78 22.49
CA ALA A 250 -15.50 14.76 21.06
C ALA A 250 -14.22 14.94 20.24
N ALA A 251 -13.37 13.92 20.20
CA ALA A 251 -12.35 13.80 19.18
C ALA A 251 -13.10 13.47 17.89
N THR A 252 -13.24 14.46 17.03
CA THR A 252 -13.49 14.20 15.62
C THR A 252 -12.40 13.26 15.15
N THR A 253 -12.78 12.13 14.52
CA THR A 253 -11.90 11.30 13.69
C THR A 253 -11.43 12.13 12.48
N GLN A 254 -10.67 13.18 12.75
CA GLN A 254 -10.29 14.16 11.75
C GLN A 254 -9.12 13.54 11.01
N ARG A 255 -9.40 13.09 9.79
CA ARG A 255 -8.35 12.85 8.81
C ARG A 255 -7.48 14.09 8.73
N VAL A 256 -6.19 13.86 8.50
CA VAL A 256 -5.25 14.94 8.20
C VAL A 256 -5.78 15.71 7.00
N GLU A 257 -5.81 17.03 7.01
CA GLU A 257 -6.32 17.79 5.85
C GLU A 257 -5.48 17.54 4.59
N SER A 258 -4.17 17.36 4.79
CA SER A 258 -3.20 17.02 3.75
C SER A 258 -2.01 16.19 4.28
N ALA A 259 -1.26 15.62 3.34
CA ALA A 259 0.00 14.92 3.58
C ALA A 259 1.01 15.23 2.46
N TYR A 260 2.29 15.21 2.80
CA TYR A 260 3.39 15.32 1.83
C TYR A 260 3.81 13.93 1.35
N TYR A 261 3.96 13.79 0.04
CA TYR A 261 4.48 12.62 -0.66
C TYR A 261 5.78 13.04 -1.32
N VAL A 262 6.89 12.53 -0.80
CA VAL A 262 8.24 12.87 -1.23
C VAL A 262 8.88 11.68 -1.90
N ALA A 263 9.13 11.78 -3.20
CA ALA A 263 9.86 10.77 -3.96
C ALA A 263 11.31 11.22 -4.17
N VAL A 264 12.26 10.41 -3.73
CA VAL A 264 13.70 10.64 -3.91
C VAL A 264 14.26 9.59 -4.86
N THR A 265 15.10 10.01 -5.81
CA THR A 265 15.67 9.13 -6.85
C THR A 265 17.12 9.53 -7.11
N GLY A 266 18.02 8.56 -7.27
CA GLY A 266 19.47 8.80 -7.40
C GLY A 266 20.19 8.97 -6.06
N ALA A 267 19.55 8.59 -4.96
CA ALA A 267 20.12 8.63 -3.61
C ALA A 267 20.06 7.26 -2.94
N GLY A 268 20.89 7.07 -1.92
CA GLY A 268 20.79 5.89 -1.04
C GLY A 268 19.57 5.97 -0.12
N ASN A 269 19.64 5.24 0.99
CA ASN A 269 18.58 5.23 1.99
C ASN A 269 18.34 6.60 2.64
N GLY A 270 17.10 6.85 3.01
CA GLY A 270 16.69 8.03 3.78
C GLY A 270 16.27 7.69 5.20
N ILE A 271 16.25 8.73 6.04
CA ILE A 271 15.70 8.74 7.40
C ILE A 271 14.71 9.89 7.48
N ILE A 272 13.51 9.62 7.97
CA ILE A 272 12.52 10.64 8.34
C ILE A 272 12.61 10.81 9.85
N LYS A 273 12.61 12.06 10.32
CA LYS A 273 12.62 12.41 11.74
C LYS A 273 11.44 13.33 12.06
N ASN A 274 10.68 13.07 13.11
CA ASN A 274 9.61 13.98 13.55
C ASN A 274 10.11 15.05 14.55
N SER A 275 9.20 15.90 15.03
CA SER A 275 9.49 16.98 15.97
C SER A 275 9.94 16.48 17.36
N THR A 276 9.54 15.27 17.77
CA THR A 276 9.94 14.65 19.05
C THR A 276 11.30 13.95 18.97
N GLY A 277 11.81 13.76 17.76
CA GLY A 277 13.12 13.19 17.48
C GLY A 277 13.13 11.68 17.20
N GLU A 278 11.96 11.07 17.07
CA GLU A 278 11.80 9.70 16.59
C GLU A 278 12.19 9.59 15.11
N GLU A 279 12.69 8.43 14.67
CA GLU A 279 13.28 8.21 13.34
C GLU A 279 12.70 6.95 12.65
N THR A 280 12.37 7.03 11.35
CA THR A 280 11.95 5.92 10.47
C THR A 280 12.79 5.94 9.21
N GLY A 281 12.89 4.82 8.51
CA GLY A 281 13.67 4.70 7.28
C GLY A 281 14.74 3.63 7.40
N SER A 282 15.56 3.50 6.35
CA SER A 282 16.48 2.37 6.22
C SER A 282 17.87 2.73 6.73
N TYR A 283 18.32 2.00 7.75
CA TYR A 283 19.68 2.14 8.28
C TYR A 283 20.70 1.45 7.35
N ALA A 284 21.99 1.73 7.56
CA ALA A 284 23.07 1.06 6.83
C ALA A 284 23.07 -0.48 7.02
N SER A 285 22.41 -0.99 8.06
CA SER A 285 22.17 -2.41 8.31
C SER A 285 21.05 -3.01 7.45
N GLY A 286 20.35 -2.20 6.66
CA GLY A 286 19.15 -2.61 5.91
C GLY A 286 17.89 -2.76 6.77
N LEU A 287 17.99 -2.51 8.08
CA LEU A 287 16.82 -2.50 8.96
C LEU A 287 15.99 -1.25 8.69
N LEU A 288 14.67 -1.42 8.67
CA LEU A 288 13.69 -0.34 8.59
C LEU A 288 13.06 -0.17 9.97
N ASP A 289 13.10 1.03 10.52
CA ASP A 289 12.18 1.42 11.60
C ASP A 289 10.97 2.05 10.93
N GLU A 290 9.74 1.66 11.30
CA GLU A 290 8.48 2.11 10.71
C GLU A 290 7.56 2.78 11.77
N ASN A 291 8.08 3.03 12.98
CA ASN A 291 7.30 3.47 14.15
C ASN A 291 7.35 4.98 14.42
N ILE A 292 7.32 5.82 13.39
CA ILE A 292 7.02 7.25 13.60
C ILE A 292 5.54 7.52 13.39
N GLU A 293 4.94 8.30 14.28
CA GLU A 293 3.58 8.81 14.09
C GLU A 293 3.45 9.68 12.83
N GLY A 294 2.46 9.37 11.98
CA GLY A 294 2.18 10.15 10.78
C GLY A 294 3.21 10.05 9.66
N ALA A 295 4.20 9.16 9.73
CA ALA A 295 5.19 8.96 8.68
C ALA A 295 5.23 7.51 8.16
N LYS A 296 5.55 7.35 6.87
CA LYS A 296 5.77 6.07 6.19
C LYS A 296 6.96 6.19 5.24
N TYR A 297 7.84 5.19 5.26
CA TYR A 297 8.99 5.06 4.37
C TYR A 297 8.83 3.83 3.48
N ILE A 298 9.10 3.96 2.18
CA ILE A 298 8.90 2.89 1.20
C ILE A 298 10.10 2.84 0.26
N VAL A 299 10.72 1.68 0.11
CA VAL A 299 11.77 1.48 -0.91
C VAL A 299 11.12 1.28 -2.28
N THR A 300 11.49 2.11 -3.26
CA THR A 300 10.93 2.07 -4.63
C THR A 300 11.91 1.54 -5.66
N GLY A 301 13.20 1.48 -5.32
CA GLY A 301 14.26 0.91 -6.16
C GLY A 301 15.59 0.90 -5.43
N SER A 302 16.65 0.43 -6.09
CA SER A 302 17.99 0.30 -5.48
C SER A 302 18.65 1.64 -5.09
N ALA A 303 18.21 2.74 -5.70
CA ALA A 303 18.62 4.10 -5.35
C ALA A 303 17.42 5.06 -5.41
N ALA A 304 16.27 4.60 -4.91
CA ALA A 304 15.05 5.39 -4.84
C ALA A 304 14.19 4.95 -3.64
N PHE A 305 13.54 5.92 -3.01
CA PHE A 305 12.58 5.69 -1.93
C PHE A 305 11.52 6.78 -1.94
N ASP A 306 10.38 6.47 -1.33
CA ASP A 306 9.31 7.42 -1.04
C ASP A 306 9.21 7.63 0.48
N ALA A 307 8.90 8.85 0.87
CA ALA A 307 8.56 9.26 2.22
C ALA A 307 7.19 9.94 2.21
N ILE A 308 6.28 9.49 3.07
CA ILE A 308 4.94 10.06 3.20
C ILE A 308 4.80 10.55 4.62
N VAL A 309 4.44 11.82 4.82
CA VAL A 309 4.30 12.42 6.16
C VAL A 309 3.03 13.27 6.27
N ALA A 310 2.40 13.27 7.44
CA ALA A 310 1.28 14.16 7.75
C ALA A 310 1.71 15.63 7.66
N ALA A 311 0.85 16.51 7.15
CA ALA A 311 1.13 17.95 7.14
C ALA A 311 0.83 18.64 8.50
N THR A 312 0.39 17.88 9.51
CA THR A 312 0.03 18.40 10.84
C THR A 312 1.19 18.49 11.82
N ASP A 313 2.36 17.93 11.48
CA ASP A 313 3.59 18.00 12.29
C ASP A 313 4.76 18.35 11.37
N SER A 314 5.89 18.75 11.96
CA SER A 314 7.12 19.04 11.21
C SER A 314 7.98 17.78 11.09
N TYR A 315 8.45 17.51 9.88
CA TYR A 315 9.34 16.36 9.63
C TYR A 315 10.63 16.82 8.95
N THR A 316 11.71 16.12 9.24
CA THR A 316 12.98 16.25 8.52
C THR A 316 13.27 14.97 7.77
N LEU A 317 13.26 15.02 6.45
CA LEU A 317 13.77 13.93 5.61
C LEU A 317 15.25 14.15 5.34
N SER A 318 16.08 13.17 5.71
CA SER A 318 17.53 13.20 5.55
C SER A 318 18.00 12.04 4.68
N PHE A 319 18.91 12.27 3.74
CA PHE A 319 19.56 11.22 2.95
C PHE A 319 20.97 11.64 2.51
N ARG A 320 21.77 10.67 2.06
CA ARG A 320 23.12 10.94 1.54
C ARG A 320 23.17 10.77 0.04
N THR A 321 23.87 11.70 -0.62
CA THR A 321 24.03 11.72 -2.08
C THR A 321 24.97 10.62 -2.56
N GLY A 322 24.67 10.09 -3.74
CA GLY A 322 25.54 9.12 -4.44
C GLY A 322 26.58 9.78 -5.34
N THR A 323 27.11 9.01 -6.29
CA THR A 323 28.01 9.50 -7.35
C THR A 323 27.27 10.04 -8.57
N VAL A 324 25.95 9.84 -8.63
CA VAL A 324 25.06 10.30 -9.70
C VAL A 324 24.21 11.48 -9.20
N PRO A 325 23.68 12.32 -10.10
CA PRO A 325 22.70 13.34 -9.72
C PRO A 325 21.48 12.71 -9.06
N PHE A 326 20.76 13.48 -8.26
CA PHE A 326 19.51 13.03 -7.65
C PHE A 326 18.34 13.96 -8.02
N THR A 327 17.13 13.42 -7.89
CA THR A 327 15.87 14.14 -8.07
C THR A 327 15.03 14.00 -6.80
N VAL A 328 14.35 15.08 -6.44
CA VAL A 328 13.37 15.13 -5.34
C VAL A 328 12.07 15.70 -5.90
N GLU A 329 10.98 14.97 -5.75
CA GLU A 329 9.63 15.45 -6.00
C GLU A 329 8.87 15.48 -4.68
N ILE A 330 8.29 16.64 -4.36
CA ILE A 330 7.48 16.87 -3.15
C ILE A 330 6.09 17.25 -3.63
N ILE A 331 5.09 16.47 -3.26
CA ILE A 331 3.69 16.74 -3.58
C ILE A 331 2.90 16.77 -2.28
N GLU A 332 2.23 17.87 -2.00
CA GLU A 332 1.22 17.92 -0.96
C GLU A 332 -0.14 17.55 -1.56
N ARG A 333 -0.83 16.58 -0.96
CA ARG A 333 -2.17 16.18 -1.38
C ARG A 333 -3.16 16.31 -0.24
N SER A 334 -4.38 16.71 -0.57
CA SER A 334 -5.49 16.62 0.37
C SER A 334 -6.00 15.18 0.54
N VAL A 335 -6.86 14.96 1.52
CA VAL A 335 -7.60 13.68 1.74
C VAL A 335 -8.29 13.14 0.48
N GLY A 336 -8.73 14.02 -0.42
CA GLY A 336 -9.36 13.67 -1.69
C GLY A 336 -8.36 13.41 -2.82
N ASN A 337 -7.07 13.26 -2.51
CA ASN A 337 -5.97 13.11 -3.44
C ASN A 337 -5.74 14.31 -4.39
N ALA A 338 -6.38 15.45 -4.12
CA ALA A 338 -6.15 16.67 -4.89
C ALA A 338 -4.77 17.24 -4.56
N VAL A 339 -3.98 17.55 -5.60
CA VAL A 339 -2.67 18.19 -5.44
C VAL A 339 -2.88 19.63 -4.97
N LEU A 340 -2.36 19.95 -3.79
CA LEU A 340 -2.39 21.30 -3.21
C LEU A 340 -1.16 22.08 -3.63
N THR A 341 0.02 21.47 -3.47
CA THR A 341 1.30 22.05 -3.86
C THR A 341 2.21 20.97 -4.46
N ALA A 342 3.12 21.39 -5.34
CA ALA A 342 4.11 20.50 -5.92
C ALA A 342 5.43 21.24 -6.16
N ALA A 343 6.54 20.63 -5.75
CA ALA A 343 7.90 21.10 -6.01
C ALA A 343 8.72 19.95 -6.60
N ARG A 344 9.55 20.27 -7.60
CA ARG A 344 10.44 19.30 -8.25
C ARG A 344 11.84 19.88 -8.36
N TYR A 345 12.80 19.17 -7.81
CA TYR A 345 14.22 19.45 -7.95
C TYR A 345 14.84 18.33 -8.76
N ARG A 346 15.37 18.63 -9.93
CA ARG A 346 15.87 17.63 -10.89
C ARG A 346 17.36 17.76 -11.09
N ASP A 347 18.00 16.62 -11.30
CA ASP A 347 19.40 16.52 -11.68
C ASP A 347 20.36 17.31 -10.76
N ILE A 348 20.07 17.28 -9.45
CA ILE A 348 20.92 17.95 -8.46
C ILE A 348 22.21 17.16 -8.32
N GLN A 349 23.34 17.80 -8.62
CA GLN A 349 24.67 17.25 -8.43
C GLN A 349 25.32 17.87 -7.19
N LEU A 350 25.61 17.04 -6.18
CA LEU A 350 26.41 17.40 -5.01
C LEU A 350 27.59 16.42 -4.88
N PRO A 351 28.65 16.75 -4.14
CA PRO A 351 29.69 15.78 -3.82
C PRO A 351 29.08 14.52 -3.21
N ALA A 352 29.64 13.35 -3.53
CA ALA A 352 29.17 12.09 -2.96
C ALA A 352 29.24 12.14 -1.43
N ASN A 353 28.32 11.44 -0.76
CA ASN A 353 28.21 11.37 0.70
C ASN A 353 27.81 12.69 1.38
N THR A 354 27.34 13.69 0.63
CA THR A 354 26.77 14.93 1.19
C THR A 354 25.44 14.61 1.87
N LEU A 355 25.25 15.07 3.10
CA LEU A 355 23.96 14.98 3.80
C LEU A 355 23.02 16.05 3.25
N VAL A 356 21.88 15.62 2.73
CA VAL A 356 20.77 16.48 2.31
C VAL A 356 19.68 16.39 3.36
N GLN A 357 19.09 17.52 3.72
CA GLN A 357 17.95 17.60 4.63
C GLN A 357 16.85 18.42 3.98
N ILE A 358 15.63 17.89 4.05
CA ILE A 358 14.40 18.54 3.57
C ILE A 358 13.51 18.71 4.80
N LEU A 359 13.09 19.95 5.06
CA LEU A 359 12.12 20.29 6.09
C LEU A 359 10.73 20.28 5.46
N LEU A 360 9.82 19.50 6.04
CA LEU A 360 8.45 19.28 5.58
C LEU A 360 7.45 19.76 6.63
#